data_AF-A0A838DNQ9-F1
#
_entry.id   AF-A0A838DNQ9-F1
#
_cell.length_a   1.000
_cell.length_b   1.000
_cell.length_c   1.000
_cell.angle_alpha   90.00
_cell.angle_beta   90.00
_cell.angle_gamma   90.00
#
_symmetry.space_group_name_H-M   'P 1'
#
loop_
_entity.id
_entity.type
_entity.pdbx_description
1 polymer ?
#
loop_
_entity_poly.entity_id
_entity_poly.type
_entity_poly.pdbx_seq_one_letter_code
_entity_poly.pdbx_strand_id
1 'polypeptide(L)'
;MADSVDIFIMVDTTLEELVSTVEAFLGVTEKSYSFDLGEPWYELIEPHTTVAIGENNRLVNDDDFHFEDYRYWIRMWAGGFETLDENWQWEDKRMFGLMQHLKAAYNYECALMITGSGEQKIIEFEPNSLWSQTREGSLRAQAQALPSRTRLYVGGDRTWEQLLSDLTPFMKDLQDDPAQPLLGEQTASGYHFYLPSMNIAVYPDNQPDYRRTSLEGFFAWLLIETRLSLPDGLETPGERRYWMYWYSQKLFEHLKERQHYRLLWLNEDDGHVIERFGGES
;
A
#
# COMPACT_ATOMS: atom_id res chain seq x y z
N MET A 1 -14.90 -20.52 -6.59
CA MET A 1 -15.14 -19.27 -5.85
C MET A 1 -16.05 -18.44 -6.73
N ALA A 2 -17.05 -17.75 -6.18
CA ALA A 2 -17.86 -16.83 -6.98
C ALA A 2 -16.99 -15.62 -7.32
N ASP A 3 -16.31 -15.68 -8.45
CA ASP A 3 -16.43 -14.70 -9.52
C ASP A 3 -17.16 -13.42 -9.07
N SER A 4 -16.38 -12.36 -8.79
CA SER A 4 -16.87 -11.05 -8.33
C SER A 4 -16.42 -9.95 -9.28
N VAL A 5 -17.15 -8.83 -9.26
CA VAL A 5 -16.72 -7.58 -9.89
C VAL A 5 -16.21 -6.65 -8.79
N ASP A 6 -14.98 -6.17 -8.96
CA ASP A 6 -14.31 -5.31 -7.99
C ASP A 6 -14.12 -3.90 -8.58
N ILE A 7 -14.37 -2.86 -7.78
CA ILE A 7 -13.99 -1.48 -8.09
C ILE A 7 -12.95 -1.04 -7.07
N PHE A 8 -11.80 -0.60 -7.56
CA PHE A 8 -10.76 0.03 -6.77
C PHE A 8 -10.86 1.54 -6.90
N ILE A 9 -10.82 2.24 -5.77
CA ILE A 9 -11.13 3.68 -5.71
C ILE A 9 -10.00 4.43 -5.00
N MET A 10 -9.56 5.51 -5.62
CA MET A 10 -8.69 6.50 -5.01
C MET A 10 -9.51 7.77 -4.74
N VAL A 11 -9.73 8.09 -3.46
CA VAL A 11 -10.54 9.25 -3.06
C VAL A 11 -10.11 9.81 -1.71
N ASP A 12 -10.24 11.13 -1.62
CA ASP A 12 -10.13 11.92 -0.41
C ASP A 12 -11.49 12.00 0.30
N THR A 13 -11.86 10.90 0.96
CA THR A 13 -13.06 10.79 1.81
C THR A 13 -12.80 9.69 2.84
N THR A 14 -13.58 9.68 3.92
CA THR A 14 -13.53 8.60 4.91
C THR A 14 -14.24 7.33 4.40
N LEU A 15 -13.92 6.17 4.99
CA LEU A 15 -14.56 4.91 4.62
C LEU A 15 -16.06 4.99 4.90
N GLU A 16 -16.44 5.62 6.01
CA GLU A 16 -17.82 5.85 6.42
C GLU A 16 -18.60 6.67 5.39
N GLU A 17 -18.02 7.77 4.90
CA GLU A 17 -18.64 8.60 3.87
C GLU A 17 -18.78 7.85 2.54
N LEU A 18 -17.75 7.11 2.13
CA LEU A 18 -17.83 6.26 0.94
C LEU A 18 -18.97 5.24 1.07
N VAL A 19 -19.04 4.54 2.20
CA VAL A 19 -20.09 3.56 2.49
C VAL A 19 -21.47 4.21 2.44
N SER A 20 -21.64 5.40 3.03
CA SER A 20 -22.91 6.13 2.97
C SER A 20 -23.32 6.51 1.55
N THR A 21 -22.38 6.83 0.66
CA THR A 21 -22.73 7.09 -0.74
C THR A 21 -23.10 5.82 -1.50
N VAL A 22 -22.37 4.72 -1.28
CA VAL A 22 -22.71 3.43 -1.90
C VAL A 22 -24.07 2.94 -1.41
N GLU A 23 -24.36 3.10 -0.11
CA GLU A 23 -25.65 2.80 0.51
C GLU A 23 -26.78 3.60 -0.15
N ALA A 24 -26.59 4.90 -0.35
CA ALA A 24 -27.56 5.77 -1.03
C ALA A 24 -27.79 5.37 -2.50
N PHE A 25 -26.75 4.92 -3.21
CA PHE A 25 -26.87 4.44 -4.59
C PHE A 25 -27.66 3.14 -4.68
N LEU A 26 -27.34 2.18 -3.81
CA LEU A 26 -27.95 0.86 -3.85
C LEU A 26 -29.42 0.93 -3.36
N GLY A 27 -29.70 1.78 -2.38
CA GLY A 27 -31.00 1.84 -1.70
C GLY A 27 -31.13 0.77 -0.61
N VAL A 28 -29.98 0.36 -0.06
CA VAL A 28 -29.87 -0.71 0.95
C VAL A 28 -30.48 -0.27 2.28
N THR A 29 -31.12 -1.20 2.97
CA THR A 29 -31.67 -1.00 4.32
C THR A 29 -30.89 -1.74 5.42
N GLU A 30 -30.05 -2.72 5.05
CA GLU A 30 -29.31 -3.56 5.99
C GLU A 30 -27.80 -3.42 5.77
N LYS A 31 -27.11 -2.97 6.82
CA LYS A 31 -25.67 -2.74 6.88
C LYS A 31 -25.08 -3.52 8.04
N SER A 32 -24.09 -4.35 7.77
CA SER A 32 -23.25 -4.98 8.79
C SER A 32 -21.81 -4.47 8.71
N TYR A 33 -21.14 -4.49 9.85
CA TYR A 33 -19.71 -4.25 9.94
C TYR A 33 -19.06 -5.60 10.27
N SER A 34 -18.14 -6.01 9.40
CA SER A 34 -17.47 -7.30 9.46
C SER A 34 -15.97 -7.08 9.65
N PHE A 35 -15.36 -7.94 10.45
CA PHE A 35 -13.92 -7.94 10.70
C PHE A 35 -13.45 -9.39 10.64
N ASP A 36 -12.84 -9.78 9.54
CA ASP A 36 -12.28 -11.11 9.39
C ASP A 36 -10.89 -11.02 8.73
N LEU A 37 -10.03 -11.98 9.08
CA LEU A 37 -8.61 -12.01 8.77
C LEU A 37 -7.81 -10.76 9.19
N GLY A 38 -8.35 -9.84 9.99
CA GLY A 38 -7.64 -8.63 10.42
C GLY A 38 -7.92 -7.38 9.59
N GLU A 39 -8.90 -7.42 8.68
CA GLU A 39 -9.31 -6.25 7.92
C GLU A 39 -10.78 -5.91 8.20
N PRO A 40 -11.09 -4.64 8.50
CA PRO A 40 -12.46 -4.19 8.61
C PRO A 40 -13.07 -3.95 7.24
N TRP A 41 -14.33 -4.36 7.05
CA TRP A 41 -15.14 -3.92 5.92
C TRP A 41 -16.60 -3.76 6.31
N TYR A 42 -17.31 -2.96 5.52
CA TYR A 42 -18.75 -2.83 5.59
C TYR A 42 -19.38 -3.76 4.57
N GLU A 43 -20.47 -4.41 4.95
CA GLU A 43 -21.31 -5.20 4.06
C GLU A 43 -22.69 -4.56 3.96
N LEU A 44 -23.11 -4.32 2.73
CA LEU A 44 -24.42 -3.82 2.37
C LEU A 44 -25.18 -4.97 1.72
N ILE A 45 -26.28 -5.41 2.34
CA ILE A 45 -27.01 -6.61 1.95
C ILE A 45 -28.36 -6.22 1.37
N GLU A 46 -28.62 -6.68 0.15
CA GLU A 46 -29.92 -6.68 -0.52
C GLU A 46 -30.35 -8.12 -0.81
N PRO A 47 -31.66 -8.39 -1.07
CA PRO A 47 -32.15 -9.75 -1.30
C PRO A 47 -31.42 -10.59 -2.36
N HIS A 48 -30.73 -9.92 -3.30
CA HIS A 48 -30.02 -10.56 -4.42
C HIS A 48 -28.58 -10.06 -4.58
N THR A 49 -28.07 -9.28 -3.63
CA THR A 49 -26.77 -8.61 -3.77
C THR A 49 -26.10 -8.47 -2.42
N THR A 50 -24.81 -8.80 -2.35
CA THR A 50 -23.94 -8.38 -1.26
C THR A 50 -22.88 -7.46 -1.83
N VAL A 51 -22.72 -6.29 -1.23
CA VAL A 51 -21.63 -5.37 -1.56
C VAL A 51 -20.75 -5.21 -0.34
N ALA A 52 -19.47 -5.56 -0.46
CA ALA A 52 -18.47 -5.31 0.56
C ALA A 52 -17.60 -4.11 0.19
N ILE A 53 -17.29 -3.27 1.17
CA ILE A 53 -16.51 -2.04 1.02
C ILE A 53 -15.45 -2.00 2.11
N GLY A 54 -14.18 -1.93 1.74
CA GLY A 54 -13.09 -1.93 2.70
C GLY A 54 -11.89 -1.09 2.25
N GLU A 55 -10.96 -0.92 3.17
CA GLU A 55 -9.63 -0.38 2.86
C GLU A 55 -8.80 -1.42 2.10
N ASN A 56 -8.07 -0.95 1.11
CA ASN A 56 -7.21 -1.78 0.31
C ASN A 56 -5.82 -1.87 0.95
N ASN A 57 -5.68 -2.82 1.88
CA ASN A 57 -4.46 -3.04 2.63
C ASN A 57 -3.67 -4.28 2.14
N ARG A 58 -4.16 -5.00 1.13
CA ARG A 58 -3.72 -6.37 0.81
C ARG A 58 -3.36 -6.67 -0.63
N LEU A 59 -3.95 -5.97 -1.60
CA LEU A 59 -3.66 -6.32 -2.99
C LEU A 59 -2.24 -5.88 -3.32
N VAL A 60 -1.41 -6.88 -3.61
CA VAL A 60 -0.07 -6.71 -4.12
C VAL A 60 -0.18 -6.48 -5.62
N ASN A 61 0.67 -5.60 -6.15
CA ASN A 61 0.89 -5.41 -7.58
C ASN A 61 0.73 -6.70 -8.39
N ASP A 62 -0.08 -6.62 -9.43
CA ASP A 62 0.07 -7.49 -10.60
C ASP A 62 1.06 -6.80 -11.55
N ASP A 63 1.78 -7.54 -12.39
CA ASP A 63 2.86 -7.00 -13.25
C ASP A 63 2.37 -5.84 -14.16
N ASP A 64 1.06 -5.76 -14.39
CA ASP A 64 0.39 -4.73 -15.19
C ASP A 64 -0.40 -3.69 -14.36
N PHE A 65 -0.61 -3.90 -13.05
CA PHE A 65 -1.53 -3.08 -12.24
C PHE A 65 -1.04 -2.77 -10.83
N HIS A 66 -1.05 -1.47 -10.53
CA HIS A 66 -0.72 -0.91 -9.24
C HIS A 66 -1.93 -0.85 -8.32
N PHE A 67 -2.42 -2.00 -7.86
CA PHE A 67 -3.60 -2.06 -7.00
C PHE A 67 -3.40 -1.37 -5.66
N GLU A 68 -2.18 -1.33 -5.11
CA GLU A 68 -1.93 -0.52 -3.92
C GLU A 68 -2.17 0.97 -4.16
N ASP A 69 -2.31 1.40 -5.43
CA ASP A 69 -2.63 2.77 -5.76
C ASP A 69 -4.07 3.19 -5.39
N TYR A 70 -4.91 2.27 -4.94
CA TYR A 70 -6.29 2.55 -4.58
C TYR A 70 -6.48 2.42 -3.08
N ARG A 71 -7.11 3.42 -2.45
CA ARG A 71 -7.36 3.48 -1.01
C ARG A 71 -8.42 2.46 -0.58
N TYR A 72 -9.48 2.34 -1.38
CA TYR A 72 -10.64 1.53 -1.08
C TYR A 72 -10.90 0.52 -2.18
N TRP A 73 -11.56 -0.58 -1.80
CA TRP A 73 -12.16 -1.53 -2.72
C TRP A 73 -13.65 -1.65 -2.44
N ILE A 74 -14.41 -1.87 -3.51
CA ILE A 74 -15.82 -2.26 -3.48
C ILE A 74 -15.93 -3.57 -4.23
N ARG A 75 -16.45 -4.60 -3.59
CA ARG A 75 -16.70 -5.90 -4.20
C ARG A 75 -18.18 -6.20 -4.21
N MET A 76 -18.70 -6.67 -5.34
CA MET A 76 -20.08 -7.09 -5.47
C MET A 76 -20.18 -8.57 -5.78
N TRP A 77 -21.09 -9.24 -5.08
CA TRP A 77 -21.57 -10.57 -5.40
C TRP A 77 -23.07 -10.51 -5.63
N ALA A 78 -23.52 -11.03 -6.76
CA ALA A 78 -24.93 -11.20 -7.06
C ALA A 78 -25.38 -12.65 -6.81
N GLY A 79 -26.65 -12.80 -6.44
CA GLY A 79 -27.25 -14.09 -6.08
C GLY A 79 -28.68 -14.22 -6.59
N GLY A 80 -29.06 -15.45 -6.96
CA GLY A 80 -30.44 -15.75 -7.38
C GLY A 80 -30.71 -15.69 -8.88
N PHE A 81 -29.67 -15.75 -9.72
CA PHE A 81 -29.80 -15.83 -11.18
C PHE A 81 -29.76 -17.29 -11.68
N GLU A 82 -30.46 -17.57 -12.79
CA GLU A 82 -30.55 -18.93 -13.35
C GLU A 82 -29.27 -19.36 -14.07
N THR A 83 -28.52 -18.40 -14.61
CA THR A 83 -27.25 -18.64 -15.32
C THR A 83 -26.13 -17.73 -14.82
N LEU A 84 -24.89 -18.19 -15.00
CA LEU A 84 -23.69 -17.39 -14.68
C LEU A 84 -23.60 -16.15 -15.57
N ASP A 85 -23.92 -16.25 -16.86
CA ASP A 85 -23.86 -15.11 -17.79
C ASP A 85 -24.84 -13.99 -17.41
N GLU A 86 -26.04 -14.34 -16.94
CA GLU A 86 -27.00 -13.36 -16.43
C GLU A 86 -26.51 -12.70 -15.15
N ASN A 87 -25.88 -13.49 -14.25
CA ASN A 87 -25.27 -12.97 -13.04
C ASN A 87 -24.19 -11.93 -13.40
N TRP A 88 -23.30 -12.27 -14.33
CA TRP A 88 -22.22 -11.40 -14.78
C TRP A 88 -22.69 -10.12 -15.44
N GLN A 89 -23.61 -10.22 -16.40
CA GLN A 89 -24.13 -9.03 -17.07
C GLN A 89 -24.84 -8.08 -16.11
N TRP A 90 -25.48 -8.65 -15.08
CA TRP A 90 -26.11 -7.87 -14.03
C TRP A 90 -25.08 -7.19 -13.14
N GLU A 91 -24.07 -7.93 -12.65
CA GLU A 91 -22.97 -7.42 -11.82
C GLU A 91 -22.22 -6.30 -12.55
N ASP A 92 -21.79 -6.53 -13.80
CA ASP A 92 -21.09 -5.55 -14.64
C ASP A 92 -21.91 -4.27 -14.81
N LYS A 93 -23.22 -4.41 -15.11
CA LYS A 93 -24.10 -3.26 -15.30
C LYS A 93 -24.30 -2.48 -14.01
N ARG A 94 -24.45 -3.18 -12.88
CA ARG A 94 -24.69 -2.58 -11.57
C ARG A 94 -23.43 -1.89 -11.06
N MET A 95 -22.26 -2.53 -11.17
CA MET A 95 -20.97 -1.96 -10.82
C MET A 95 -20.57 -0.81 -11.73
N PHE A 96 -20.81 -0.89 -13.04
CA PHE A 96 -20.63 0.25 -13.92
C PHE A 96 -21.52 1.43 -13.52
N GLY A 97 -22.79 1.17 -13.18
CA GLY A 97 -23.70 2.18 -12.67
C GLY A 97 -23.20 2.82 -11.37
N LEU A 98 -22.72 2.01 -10.43
CA LEU A 98 -22.14 2.47 -9.17
C LEU A 98 -20.90 3.33 -9.44
N MET A 99 -20.01 2.89 -10.31
CA MET A 99 -18.82 3.62 -10.72
C MET A 99 -19.16 5.00 -11.32
N GLN A 100 -20.18 5.09 -12.20
CA GLN A 100 -20.64 6.37 -12.74
C GLN A 100 -21.27 7.26 -11.66
N HIS A 101 -22.04 6.67 -10.73
CA HIS A 101 -22.66 7.41 -9.64
C HIS A 101 -21.61 7.99 -8.69
N LEU A 102 -20.67 7.14 -8.27
CA LEU A 102 -19.50 7.55 -7.52
C LEU A 102 -18.85 8.70 -8.26
N LYS A 103 -18.42 8.51 -9.52
CA LYS A 103 -17.78 9.55 -10.35
C LYS A 103 -18.49 10.90 -10.27
N ALA A 104 -19.82 10.92 -10.33
CA ALA A 104 -20.59 12.15 -10.21
C ALA A 104 -20.62 12.75 -8.79
N ALA A 105 -20.70 11.91 -7.75
CA ALA A 105 -20.83 12.33 -6.35
C ALA A 105 -19.56 12.97 -5.78
N TYR A 106 -18.38 12.50 -6.17
CA TYR A 106 -17.11 13.01 -5.62
C TYR A 106 -16.14 13.53 -6.69
N ASN A 107 -16.63 13.76 -7.92
CA ASN A 107 -15.74 14.04 -9.07
C ASN A 107 -14.61 13.01 -9.16
N TYR A 108 -14.92 11.70 -9.03
CA TYR A 108 -13.85 10.71 -9.03
C TYR A 108 -13.16 10.63 -10.37
N GLU A 109 -11.89 10.36 -10.24
CA GLU A 109 -10.92 10.58 -11.26
C GLU A 109 -10.04 9.37 -11.48
N CYS A 110 -10.00 8.42 -10.54
CA CYS A 110 -9.41 7.10 -10.71
C CYS A 110 -10.32 6.07 -10.03
N ALA A 111 -11.06 5.31 -10.85
CA ALA A 111 -11.72 4.09 -10.43
C ALA A 111 -11.31 3.00 -11.42
N LEU A 112 -10.80 1.87 -10.92
CA LEU A 112 -10.47 0.70 -11.74
C LEU A 112 -11.51 -0.37 -11.46
N MET A 113 -12.28 -0.72 -12.47
CA MET A 113 -13.21 -1.85 -12.41
C MET A 113 -12.53 -3.10 -12.98
N ILE A 114 -12.57 -4.22 -12.26
CA ILE A 114 -12.18 -5.54 -12.76
C ILE A 114 -13.43 -6.41 -12.85
N THR A 115 -13.66 -6.97 -14.03
CA THR A 115 -14.74 -7.92 -14.32
C THR A 115 -14.18 -9.33 -14.38
N GLY A 116 -14.81 -10.30 -13.73
CA GLY A 116 -14.24 -11.65 -13.57
C GLY A 116 -14.55 -12.65 -14.69
N SER A 117 -15.04 -12.23 -15.86
CA SER A 117 -15.35 -13.11 -17.00
C SER A 117 -14.13 -13.69 -17.74
N GLY A 118 -12.94 -13.66 -17.14
CA GLY A 118 -11.68 -14.06 -17.79
C GLY A 118 -11.15 -13.04 -18.82
N GLU A 119 -11.95 -12.02 -19.16
CA GLU A 119 -11.48 -10.80 -19.83
C GLU A 119 -11.45 -9.68 -18.79
N GLN A 120 -10.25 -9.33 -18.32
CA GLN A 120 -10.05 -8.16 -17.48
C GLN A 120 -10.44 -6.92 -18.28
N LYS A 121 -11.63 -6.36 -18.04
CA LYS A 121 -12.03 -5.10 -18.65
C LYS A 121 -11.65 -3.94 -17.74
N ILE A 122 -10.42 -3.47 -17.89
CA ILE A 122 -9.95 -2.26 -17.22
C ILE A 122 -10.66 -1.05 -17.82
N ILE A 123 -11.41 -0.35 -16.98
CA ILE A 123 -11.93 0.98 -17.28
C ILE A 123 -11.27 1.92 -16.30
N GLU A 124 -10.19 2.57 -16.74
CA GLU A 124 -9.53 3.63 -15.98
C GLU A 124 -10.13 4.98 -16.39
N PHE A 125 -10.42 5.81 -15.40
CA PHE A 125 -10.66 7.22 -15.62
C PHE A 125 -9.39 7.98 -15.26
N GLU A 126 -9.08 9.03 -16.03
CA GLU A 126 -7.92 9.87 -15.76
C GLU A 126 -8.29 11.06 -14.85
N PRO A 127 -7.39 11.46 -13.94
CA PRO A 127 -7.61 12.54 -13.00
C PRO A 127 -7.40 13.96 -13.57
N ASN A 128 -8.30 14.88 -13.19
CA ASN A 128 -8.16 16.33 -13.09
C ASN A 128 -7.96 16.82 -11.62
N SER A 129 -7.16 16.14 -10.79
CA SER A 129 -7.04 16.51 -9.37
C SER A 129 -6.18 17.77 -9.20
N LEU A 130 -6.08 18.33 -7.99
CA LEU A 130 -5.20 19.46 -7.66
C LEU A 130 -3.74 19.31 -8.15
N TRP A 131 -3.30 18.08 -8.44
CA TRP A 131 -2.02 17.72 -9.08
C TRP A 131 -1.92 18.06 -10.58
N SER A 132 -3.04 18.32 -11.25
CA SER A 132 -3.11 18.86 -12.61
C SER A 132 -2.88 20.38 -12.65
N GLN A 133 -2.96 21.06 -11.49
CA GLN A 133 -2.83 22.52 -11.39
C GLN A 133 -1.52 23.01 -10.77
N THR A 134 -0.75 22.14 -10.10
CA THR A 134 0.63 22.44 -9.72
C THR A 134 1.58 22.13 -10.88
N ARG A 135 2.76 22.77 -10.92
CA ARG A 135 3.85 22.48 -11.89
C ARG A 135 4.42 21.04 -11.77
N GLU A 136 3.74 20.14 -11.07
CA GLU A 136 4.20 18.85 -10.57
C GLU A 136 3.44 17.65 -11.14
N GLY A 137 3.05 17.72 -12.42
CA GLY A 137 2.87 16.49 -13.21
C GLY A 137 4.14 15.62 -13.22
N SER A 138 5.31 16.17 -12.84
CA SER A 138 6.57 15.45 -12.71
C SER A 138 6.66 14.55 -11.48
N LEU A 139 6.10 14.93 -10.32
CA LEU A 139 6.26 14.13 -9.10
C LEU A 139 5.46 12.84 -9.16
N ARG A 140 4.25 12.86 -9.73
CA ARG A 140 3.45 11.64 -9.94
C ARG A 140 4.11 10.68 -10.94
N ALA A 141 4.59 11.21 -12.08
CA ALA A 141 5.31 10.41 -13.06
C ALA A 141 6.64 9.87 -12.49
N GLN A 142 7.31 10.65 -11.64
CA GLN A 142 8.50 10.20 -10.91
C GLN A 142 8.15 9.11 -9.91
N ALA A 143 7.08 9.27 -9.12
CA ALA A 143 6.63 8.31 -8.11
C ALA A 143 6.16 6.98 -8.71
N GLN A 144 5.48 7.00 -9.87
CA GLN A 144 5.10 5.79 -10.60
C GLN A 144 6.33 4.99 -11.07
N ALA A 145 7.44 5.68 -11.38
CA ALA A 145 8.69 5.03 -11.74
C ALA A 145 9.52 4.55 -10.53
N LEU A 146 9.08 4.85 -9.30
CA LEU A 146 9.75 4.36 -8.09
C LEU A 146 9.27 2.94 -7.74
N PRO A 147 10.16 2.12 -7.15
CA PRO A 147 9.78 0.82 -6.59
C PRO A 147 8.57 0.90 -5.65
N SER A 148 7.67 -0.06 -5.77
CA SER A 148 6.59 -0.29 -4.81
C SER A 148 7.14 -0.79 -3.47
N ARG A 149 8.28 -1.49 -3.51
CA ARG A 149 8.97 -1.99 -2.34
C ARG A 149 10.47 -1.93 -2.50
N THR A 150 11.16 -1.48 -1.46
CA THR A 150 12.62 -1.51 -1.40
C THR A 150 13.11 -2.16 -0.12
N ARG A 151 14.33 -2.73 -0.18
CA ARG A 151 14.98 -3.32 0.98
C ARG A 151 16.43 -2.91 1.07
N LEU A 152 16.87 -2.58 2.28
CA LEU A 152 18.25 -2.23 2.57
C LEU A 152 18.93 -3.35 3.35
N TYR A 153 19.90 -4.01 2.75
CA TYR A 153 20.74 -5.01 3.40
C TYR A 153 21.98 -4.36 3.99
N VAL A 154 22.33 -4.79 5.20
CA VAL A 154 23.46 -4.28 5.98
C VAL A 154 24.41 -5.42 6.33
N GLY A 155 25.66 -5.25 5.93
CA GLY A 155 26.81 -6.05 6.31
C GLY A 155 27.90 -5.18 6.92
N GLY A 156 28.98 -5.79 7.38
CA GLY A 156 30.12 -5.06 7.97
C GLY A 156 30.68 -5.75 9.20
N ASP A 157 31.51 -5.02 9.94
CA ASP A 157 32.17 -5.49 11.17
C ASP A 157 31.41 -5.09 12.46
N ARG A 158 30.27 -4.41 12.32
CA ARG A 158 29.41 -3.97 13.42
C ARG A 158 28.48 -5.08 13.89
N THR A 159 28.17 -5.09 15.18
CA THR A 159 27.17 -6.01 15.75
C THR A 159 25.74 -5.50 15.50
N TRP A 160 24.76 -6.38 15.75
CA TRP A 160 23.33 -6.05 15.74
C TRP A 160 23.01 -4.85 16.64
N GLU A 161 23.50 -4.84 17.89
CA GLU A 161 23.25 -3.79 18.86
C GLU A 161 23.89 -2.46 18.43
N GLN A 162 25.07 -2.53 17.81
CA GLN A 162 25.75 -1.37 17.26
C GLN A 162 24.98 -0.77 16.07
N LEU A 163 24.40 -1.61 15.21
CA LEU A 163 23.49 -1.15 14.15
C LEU A 163 22.27 -0.43 14.74
N LEU A 164 21.57 -1.03 15.71
CA LEU A 164 20.41 -0.37 16.34
C LEU A 164 20.79 0.96 17.02
N SER A 165 21.94 1.02 17.69
CA SER A 165 22.47 2.25 18.28
C SER A 165 22.76 3.31 17.20
N ASP A 166 23.25 2.89 16.04
CA ASP A 166 23.61 3.79 14.94
C ASP A 166 22.38 4.30 14.17
N LEU A 167 21.28 3.56 14.18
CA LEU A 167 19.99 3.95 13.64
C LEU A 167 19.24 4.94 14.54
N THR A 168 19.41 4.84 15.86
CA THR A 168 18.63 5.63 16.83
C THR A 168 18.66 7.15 16.58
N PRO A 169 19.82 7.80 16.29
CA PRO A 169 19.83 9.23 15.97
C PRO A 169 18.99 9.60 14.74
N PHE A 170 19.10 8.81 13.67
CA PHE A 170 18.31 9.01 12.45
C PHE A 170 16.81 8.92 12.74
N MET A 171 16.39 7.94 13.54
CA MET A 171 14.98 7.78 13.91
C MET A 171 14.46 8.97 14.71
N LYS A 172 15.28 9.55 15.58
CA LYS A 172 14.91 10.76 16.35
C LYS A 172 14.76 11.99 15.45
N ASP A 173 15.63 12.14 14.46
CA ASP A 173 15.57 13.26 13.51
C ASP A 173 14.31 13.19 12.62
N LEU A 174 13.72 11.99 12.48
CA LEU A 174 12.47 11.75 11.76
C LEU A 174 11.22 11.89 12.64
N GLN A 175 11.34 12.13 13.94
CA GLN A 175 10.18 12.40 14.80
C GLN A 175 9.75 13.86 14.66
N ASP A 176 8.46 14.08 14.37
CA ASP A 176 7.89 15.44 14.32
C ASP A 176 8.00 16.17 15.68
N ASP A 177 7.92 15.41 16.77
CA ASP A 177 8.11 15.90 18.14
C ASP A 177 9.32 15.22 18.80
N PRO A 178 10.49 15.87 18.88
CA PRO A 178 11.69 15.31 19.50
C PRO A 178 11.56 15.13 21.03
N ALA A 179 10.49 15.65 21.65
CA ALA A 179 10.20 15.42 23.06
C ALA A 179 9.47 14.09 23.32
N GLN A 180 8.92 13.44 22.29
CA GLN A 180 8.30 12.12 22.44
C GLN A 180 9.36 11.01 22.45
N PRO A 181 9.25 10.03 23.36
CA PRO A 181 10.16 8.89 23.37
C PRO A 181 10.00 8.10 22.07
N LEU A 182 11.13 7.77 21.43
CA LEU A 182 11.15 6.85 20.30
C LEU A 182 10.57 5.51 20.76
N LEU A 183 9.41 5.15 20.21
CA LEU A 183 8.78 3.86 20.46
C LEU A 183 9.48 2.82 19.61
N GLY A 184 10.21 1.92 20.26
CA GLY A 184 10.81 0.78 19.62
C GLY A 184 10.45 -0.51 20.33
N GLU A 185 10.10 -1.54 19.56
CA GLU A 185 9.70 -2.84 20.08
C GLU A 185 10.60 -3.95 19.51
N GLN A 186 11.22 -4.71 20.42
CA GLN A 186 11.92 -5.94 20.06
C GLN A 186 10.88 -7.06 19.96
N THR A 187 10.73 -7.63 18.77
CA THR A 187 9.91 -8.81 18.50
C THR A 187 10.80 -10.05 18.39
N ALA A 188 10.18 -11.23 18.28
CA ALA A 188 10.89 -12.48 18.02
C ALA A 188 11.60 -12.48 16.66
N SER A 189 11.13 -11.66 15.72
CA SER A 189 11.65 -11.58 14.36
C SER A 189 12.63 -10.44 14.14
N GLY A 190 12.54 -9.34 14.87
CA GLY A 190 13.38 -8.16 14.64
C GLY A 190 13.15 -7.03 15.63
N TYR A 191 13.61 -5.84 15.29
CA TYR A 191 13.38 -4.61 16.04
C TYR A 191 12.59 -3.62 15.18
N HIS A 192 11.52 -3.06 15.72
CA HIS A 192 10.67 -2.12 15.01
C HIS A 192 10.78 -0.73 15.61
N PHE A 193 10.97 0.28 14.78
CA PHE A 193 10.85 1.69 15.14
C PHE A 193 9.49 2.21 14.67
N TYR A 194 8.68 2.72 15.59
CA TYR A 194 7.36 3.26 15.30
C TYR A 194 7.41 4.78 15.29
N LEU A 195 7.24 5.35 14.09
CA LEU A 195 7.11 6.78 13.85
C LEU A 195 5.67 7.09 13.43
N PRO A 196 5.19 8.33 13.56
CA PRO A 196 3.80 8.69 13.26
C PRO A 196 3.32 8.26 11.86
N SER A 197 4.19 8.38 10.85
CA SER A 197 3.86 8.09 9.44
C SER A 197 4.58 6.87 8.86
N MET A 198 5.42 6.17 9.65
CA MET A 198 6.21 5.04 9.16
C MET A 198 6.63 4.08 10.27
N ASN A 199 6.92 2.87 9.86
CA ASN A 199 7.52 1.81 10.63
C ASN A 199 8.82 1.42 9.94
N ILE A 200 9.92 1.43 10.67
CA ILE A 200 11.18 0.89 10.17
C ILE A 200 11.45 -0.39 10.93
N ALA A 201 11.33 -1.51 10.23
CA ALA A 201 11.57 -2.83 10.77
C ALA A 201 12.98 -3.28 10.39
N VAL A 202 13.77 -3.63 11.38
CA VAL A 202 15.14 -4.14 11.24
C VAL A 202 15.09 -5.61 11.61
N TYR A 203 15.63 -6.47 10.74
CA TYR A 203 15.63 -7.92 10.93
C TYR A 203 17.05 -8.47 10.80
N PRO A 204 17.44 -9.45 11.62
CA PRO A 204 18.67 -10.19 11.40
C PRO A 204 18.52 -11.13 10.19
N ASP A 205 19.60 -11.32 9.44
CA ASP A 205 19.62 -12.12 8.19
C ASP A 205 19.45 -13.64 8.42
N ASN A 206 19.36 -14.08 9.68
CA ASN A 206 19.15 -15.48 10.04
C ASN A 206 17.66 -15.89 10.18
N GLN A 207 16.73 -15.02 9.78
CA GLN A 207 15.29 -15.30 9.83
C GLN A 207 14.87 -16.24 8.67
N PRO A 208 14.28 -17.42 8.96
CA PRO A 208 14.03 -18.48 7.96
C PRO A 208 12.86 -18.22 7.00
N ASP A 209 12.04 -17.19 7.24
CA ASP A 209 10.71 -17.09 6.61
C ASP A 209 10.60 -16.17 5.38
N TYR A 210 11.67 -15.49 4.94
CA TYR A 210 11.59 -14.67 3.72
C TYR A 210 12.41 -15.23 2.55
N ARG A 211 11.71 -15.47 1.45
CA ARG A 211 12.24 -16.09 0.23
C ARG A 211 13.32 -15.21 -0.40
N ARG A 212 14.42 -15.88 -0.72
CA ARG A 212 15.50 -15.53 -1.67
C ARG A 212 16.68 -14.74 -1.12
N THR A 213 17.82 -15.44 -1.22
CA THR A 213 19.20 -14.97 -1.16
C THR A 213 19.71 -14.56 0.21
N SER A 214 20.29 -15.51 0.94
CA SER A 214 21.39 -15.20 1.85
C SER A 214 22.45 -14.47 1.03
N LEU A 215 22.59 -13.16 1.22
CA LEU A 215 23.59 -12.37 0.53
C LEU A 215 24.88 -12.48 1.35
N GLU A 216 25.86 -13.20 0.82
CA GLU A 216 27.11 -13.45 1.52
C GLU A 216 27.77 -12.12 1.95
N GLY A 217 28.04 -12.01 3.25
CA GLY A 217 28.64 -10.80 3.86
C GLY A 217 27.64 -9.74 4.35
N PHE A 218 26.33 -10.02 4.37
CA PHE A 218 25.31 -9.21 5.03
C PHE A 218 24.81 -9.94 6.30
N PHE A 219 24.47 -9.20 7.36
CA PHE A 219 24.03 -9.77 8.65
C PHE A 219 22.66 -9.26 9.11
N ALA A 220 22.14 -8.21 8.48
CA ALA A 220 20.82 -7.65 8.76
C ALA A 220 20.19 -7.08 7.48
N TRP A 221 18.87 -6.88 7.52
CA TRP A 221 18.14 -6.13 6.51
C TRP A 221 17.10 -5.24 7.17
N LEU A 222 16.78 -4.15 6.48
CA LEU A 222 15.85 -3.12 6.92
C LEU A 222 14.73 -3.01 5.89
N LEU A 223 13.51 -2.97 6.40
CA LEU A 223 12.30 -2.73 5.65
C LEU A 223 11.65 -1.46 6.20
N ILE A 224 11.39 -0.53 5.29
CA ILE A 224 10.62 0.66 5.59
C ILE A 224 9.19 0.39 5.15
N GLU A 225 8.29 0.39 6.12
CA GLU A 225 6.85 0.29 5.90
C GLU A 225 6.24 1.63 6.29
N THR A 226 5.89 2.45 5.32
CA THR A 226 5.13 3.68 5.58
C THR A 226 3.74 3.32 6.15
N ARG A 227 3.43 3.81 7.36
CA ARG A 227 2.14 3.66 8.03
C ARG A 227 1.34 4.90 7.71
N LEU A 228 0.69 4.92 6.56
CA LEU A 228 -0.02 6.09 6.10
C LEU A 228 -1.40 6.14 6.75
N SER A 229 -1.40 6.59 8.00
CA SER A 229 -2.61 7.02 8.71
C SER A 229 -2.27 8.31 9.44
N LEU A 230 -2.20 9.44 8.70
CA LEU A 230 -2.17 10.75 9.33
C LEU A 230 -3.56 11.11 9.89
N PRO A 231 -3.64 11.95 10.95
CA PRO A 231 -4.90 12.36 11.58
C PRO A 231 -5.96 12.97 10.65
N ASP A 232 -5.56 13.43 9.46
CA ASP A 232 -6.42 14.17 8.51
C ASP A 232 -6.66 13.46 7.17
N GLY A 233 -6.39 12.15 7.06
CA GLY A 233 -6.96 11.34 5.97
C GLY A 233 -6.31 11.44 4.59
N LEU A 234 -5.06 10.97 4.50
CA LEU A 234 -4.28 10.55 3.30
C LEU A 234 -3.76 11.61 2.33
N GLU A 235 -2.63 11.22 1.74
CA GLU A 235 -2.37 11.44 0.32
C GLU A 235 -2.08 10.11 -0.40
N THR A 236 -2.10 10.16 -1.73
CA THR A 236 -2.23 9.03 -2.65
C THR A 236 -1.06 8.03 -2.59
N PRO A 237 -1.26 6.76 -2.92
CA PRO A 237 -0.21 5.72 -2.90
C PRO A 237 1.02 5.90 -3.83
N GLY A 238 0.98 6.78 -4.84
CA GLY A 238 2.22 7.27 -5.47
C GLY A 238 3.12 7.98 -4.44
N GLU A 239 2.54 8.71 -3.51
CA GLU A 239 3.23 9.34 -2.41
C GLU A 239 3.76 8.36 -1.37
N ARG A 240 3.06 7.24 -1.17
CA ARG A 240 3.58 6.12 -0.39
C ARG A 240 4.93 5.65 -0.94
N ARG A 241 4.99 5.40 -2.25
CA ARG A 241 6.23 4.98 -2.94
C ARG A 241 7.30 6.04 -2.83
N TYR A 242 6.93 7.30 -3.05
CA TYR A 242 7.85 8.43 -2.90
C TYR A 242 8.45 8.52 -1.50
N TRP A 243 7.62 8.53 -0.45
CA TRP A 243 8.10 8.61 0.93
C TRP A 243 8.92 7.39 1.33
N MET A 244 8.45 6.17 1.00
CA MET A 244 9.22 4.96 1.26
C MET A 244 10.60 5.04 0.61
N TYR A 245 10.66 5.38 -0.69
CA TYR A 245 11.92 5.50 -1.42
C TYR A 245 12.81 6.59 -0.82
N TRP A 246 12.24 7.76 -0.51
CA TRP A 246 12.96 8.88 0.09
C TRP A 246 13.54 8.53 1.45
N TYR A 247 12.76 7.91 2.33
CA TYR A 247 13.24 7.45 3.64
C TYR A 247 14.33 6.37 3.49
N SER A 248 14.16 5.43 2.56
CA SER A 248 15.17 4.41 2.26
C SER A 248 16.47 5.03 1.78
N GLN A 249 16.40 6.03 0.90
CA GLN A 249 17.57 6.77 0.43
C GLN A 249 18.27 7.50 1.58
N LYS A 250 17.52 8.20 2.43
CA LYS A 250 18.07 8.92 3.58
C LYS A 250 18.73 8.00 4.58
N LEU A 251 18.12 6.85 4.83
CA LEU A 251 18.66 5.82 5.70
C LEU A 251 19.94 5.18 5.13
N PHE A 252 19.96 4.94 3.81
CA PHE A 252 21.14 4.45 3.10
C PHE A 252 22.31 5.42 3.26
N GLU A 253 22.10 6.71 2.99
CA GLU A 253 23.14 7.75 3.12
C GLU A 253 23.60 7.90 4.58
N HIS A 254 22.69 7.87 5.55
CA HIS A 254 23.04 7.90 6.98
C HIS A 254 23.97 6.74 7.40
N LEU A 255 23.70 5.52 6.94
CA LEU A 255 24.57 4.37 7.23
C LEU A 255 25.89 4.43 6.45
N LYS A 256 25.86 4.95 5.22
CA LYS A 256 27.04 5.11 4.35
C LYS A 256 28.05 6.10 4.93
N GLU A 257 27.59 7.21 5.50
CA GLU A 257 28.43 8.22 6.18
C GLU A 257 29.24 7.64 7.34
N ARG A 258 28.77 6.56 7.96
CA ARG A 258 29.45 5.89 9.08
C ARG A 258 30.63 5.03 8.65
N GLN A 259 30.76 4.70 7.36
CA GLN A 259 31.88 3.93 6.77
C GLN A 259 32.18 2.53 7.36
N HIS A 260 31.42 2.08 8.36
CA HIS A 260 31.55 0.75 8.96
C HIS A 260 30.71 -0.33 8.26
N TYR A 261 29.86 0.07 7.33
CA TYR A 261 28.84 -0.81 6.75
C TYR A 261 29.11 -1.10 5.27
N ARG A 262 28.83 -2.35 4.90
CA ARG A 262 28.51 -2.78 3.55
C ARG A 262 27.01 -2.65 3.37
N LEU A 263 26.56 -1.92 2.35
CA LEU A 263 25.15 -1.66 2.11
C LEU A 263 24.76 -2.14 0.71
N LEU A 264 23.57 -2.71 0.61
CA LEU A 264 22.94 -3.06 -0.65
C LEU A 264 21.47 -2.64 -0.59
N TRP A 265 21.09 -1.71 -1.46
CA TRP A 265 19.71 -1.27 -1.61
C TRP A 265 19.12 -1.94 -2.85
N LEU A 266 18.06 -2.73 -2.67
CA LEU A 266 17.39 -3.48 -3.72
C LEU A 266 15.98 -2.94 -3.98
N ASN A 267 15.59 -2.95 -5.24
CA ASN A 267 14.19 -2.97 -5.64
C ASN A 267 13.68 -4.41 -5.49
N GLU A 268 12.64 -4.62 -4.69
CA GLU A 268 12.09 -5.97 -4.51
C GLU A 268 11.11 -6.36 -5.61
N ASP A 269 10.62 -5.40 -6.40
CA ASP A 269 9.65 -5.65 -7.47
C ASP A 269 10.29 -6.53 -8.57
N ASP A 270 11.52 -6.21 -8.98
CA ASP A 270 12.24 -6.88 -10.06
C ASP A 270 13.61 -7.46 -9.65
N GLY A 271 14.02 -7.24 -8.39
CA GLY A 271 15.29 -7.70 -7.84
C GLY A 271 16.52 -6.91 -8.28
N HIS A 272 16.37 -5.76 -8.94
CA HIS A 272 17.53 -4.95 -9.34
C HIS A 272 18.21 -4.26 -8.16
N VAL A 273 19.53 -4.07 -8.29
CA VAL A 273 20.32 -3.29 -7.33
C VAL A 273 20.12 -1.80 -7.61
N ILE A 274 19.53 -1.08 -6.66
CA ILE A 274 19.38 0.39 -6.71
C ILE A 274 20.73 1.04 -6.43
N GLU A 275 21.36 0.69 -5.30
CA GLU A 275 22.68 1.19 -4.92
C GLU A 275 23.46 0.16 -4.09
N ARG A 276 24.80 0.20 -4.18
CA ARG A 276 25.70 -0.62 -3.37
C ARG A 276 26.82 0.24 -2.79
N PHE A 277 27.17 0.02 -1.54
CA PHE A 277 28.29 0.67 -0.85
C PHE A 277 29.12 -0.37 -0.06
N GLY A 278 30.45 -0.23 -0.08
CA GLY A 278 31.34 -1.06 0.75
C GLY A 278 31.44 -2.54 0.34
N GLY A 279 32.06 -2.85 -0.79
CA GLY A 279 32.42 -4.21 -1.21
C GLY A 279 33.24 -4.17 -2.49
N GLU A 280 34.28 -5.00 -2.61
CA GLU A 280 35.03 -5.11 -3.86
C GLU A 280 34.12 -5.65 -4.98
N SER A 281 34.23 -5.02 -6.15
CA SER A 281 33.52 -5.27 -7.40
C SER A 281 33.73 -6.67 -7.96
#